data_AF-A0A4Q4UFT7-F1
#
_entry.id   AF-A0A4Q4UFT7-F1
#
_cell.length_a   1.000
_cell.length_b   1.000
_cell.length_c   1.000
_cell.angle_alpha   90.00
_cell.angle_beta   90.00
_cell.angle_gamma   90.00
#
_symmetry.space_group_name_H-M   'P 1'
#
loop_
_entity.id
_entity.type
_entity.pdbx_description
1 polymer ?
#
loop_
_entity_poly.entity_id
_entity_poly.type
_entity_poly.pdbx_seq_one_letter_code
_entity_poly.pdbx_strand_id
1 'polypeptide(L)'
;MVRAPPAVQHRGVLIPAAGGEIKYRCTIPKPNGQPCNAIIKNTKRCISSHRKIHDPNSAYNREAVKFQQPIPCREIKADGTVCNTPLTSKQNMLRHYGSQHGHRGQKATLFGKYGV
;
A
#
# COMPACT_ATOMS: atom_id res chain seq x y z
N MET A 1 -5.16 36.11 -6.66
CA MET A 1 -3.94 35.54 -6.06
C MET A 1 -3.93 34.04 -6.32
N VAL A 2 -3.05 33.56 -7.22
CA VAL A 2 -2.92 32.13 -7.56
C VAL A 2 -2.34 31.41 -6.34
N ARG A 3 -3.13 30.56 -5.68
CA ARG A 3 -2.65 29.74 -4.56
C ARG A 3 -1.48 28.89 -5.04
N ALA A 4 -0.31 29.06 -4.40
CA ALA A 4 0.84 28.20 -4.62
C ALA A 4 0.42 26.72 -4.42
N PRO A 5 0.73 25.83 -5.37
CA PRO A 5 0.33 24.43 -5.27
C PRO A 5 0.95 23.76 -4.05
N PRO A 6 0.23 22.85 -3.37
CA PRO A 6 0.70 22.14 -2.17
C PRO A 6 1.98 21.29 -2.37
N ALA A 7 2.52 21.22 -3.60
CA ALA A 7 3.65 20.38 -3.98
C ALA A 7 5.03 20.90 -3.53
N VAL A 8 5.21 22.21 -3.31
CA VAL A 8 6.51 22.80 -2.93
C VAL A 8 6.98 22.30 -1.55
N GLN A 9 6.05 21.91 -0.66
CA GLN A 9 6.36 21.46 0.70
C GLN A 9 6.74 19.97 0.80
N HIS A 10 6.69 19.21 -0.31
CA HIS A 10 6.71 17.74 -0.24
C HIS A 10 7.82 17.05 -1.05
N ARG A 11 8.83 17.79 -1.54
CA ARG A 11 10.00 17.22 -2.26
C ARG A 11 9.53 16.32 -3.42
N GLY A 12 8.65 16.84 -4.26
CA GLY A 12 8.24 16.19 -5.50
C GLY A 12 8.03 17.24 -6.59
N VAL A 13 7.87 16.78 -7.82
CA VAL A 13 7.76 17.65 -8.99
C VAL A 13 6.36 17.57 -9.56
N LEU A 14 5.83 18.70 -10.01
CA LEU A 14 4.57 18.75 -10.74
C LEU A 14 4.83 18.34 -12.18
N ILE A 15 4.02 17.43 -12.71
CA ILE A 15 4.08 17.01 -14.10
C ILE A 15 2.74 17.27 -14.78
N PRO A 16 2.73 17.84 -15.99
CA PRO A 16 1.51 17.92 -16.79
C PRO A 16 1.09 16.51 -17.21
N ALA A 17 -0.20 16.23 -17.16
CA ALA A 17 -0.81 15.02 -17.67
C ALA A 17 -1.73 15.33 -18.86
N ALA A 18 -2.06 14.30 -19.64
CA ALA A 18 -3.02 14.41 -20.73
C ALA A 18 -4.35 14.99 -20.22
N GLY A 19 -4.89 15.97 -20.93
CA GLY A 19 -6.14 16.65 -20.55
C GLY A 19 -5.98 17.88 -19.65
N GLY A 20 -4.76 18.40 -19.45
CA GLY A 20 -4.52 19.63 -18.68
C GLY A 20 -4.50 19.45 -17.16
N GLU A 21 -4.63 18.21 -16.67
CA GLU A 21 -4.46 17.91 -15.25
C GLU A 21 -2.99 18.02 -14.83
N ILE A 22 -2.72 18.62 -13.67
CA ILE A 22 -1.39 18.62 -13.05
C ILE A 22 -1.31 17.45 -12.06
N LYS A 23 -0.39 16.52 -12.30
CA LYS A 23 -0.09 15.41 -11.39
C LYS A 23 1.16 15.70 -10.57
N TYR A 24 1.32 14.99 -9.47
CA TYR A 24 2.49 15.07 -8.60
C TYR A 24 3.35 13.82 -8.77
N ARG A 25 4.63 13.99 -9.08
CA ARG A 25 5.64 12.94 -9.11
C ARG A 25 6.47 13.00 -7.84
N CYS A 26 6.42 11.95 -7.03
CA CYS A 26 7.22 11.85 -5.82
C CYS A 26 8.70 11.56 -6.15
N THR A 27 9.62 12.35 -5.61
CA THR A 27 11.07 12.13 -5.74
C THR A 27 11.74 11.72 -4.43
N ILE A 28 10.96 11.51 -3.36
CA ILE A 28 11.46 10.98 -2.09
C ILE A 28 11.96 9.54 -2.33
N PRO A 29 13.21 9.20 -1.95
CA PRO A 29 13.69 7.83 -2.01
C PRO A 29 12.85 6.93 -1.11
N LYS A 30 12.57 5.72 -1.60
CA LYS A 30 11.98 4.64 -0.80
C LYS A 30 12.97 4.22 0.30
N PRO A 31 12.51 3.52 1.34
CA PRO A 31 13.39 3.01 2.39
C PRO A 31 14.54 2.11 1.90
N ASN A 32 14.37 1.47 0.74
CA ASN A 32 15.41 0.63 0.10
C ASN A 32 16.41 1.45 -0.75
N GLY A 33 16.42 2.77 -0.64
CA GLY A 33 17.30 3.68 -1.40
C GLY A 33 16.88 3.93 -2.85
N GLN A 34 15.90 3.20 -3.39
CA GLN A 34 15.44 3.41 -4.77
C GLN A 34 14.57 4.66 -4.89
N PRO A 35 14.62 5.38 -6.03
CA PRO A 35 13.75 6.52 -6.25
C PRO A 35 12.27 6.08 -6.33
N CYS A 36 11.36 6.86 -5.73
CA CYS A 36 9.94 6.52 -5.76
C CYS A 36 9.33 6.63 -7.16
N ASN A 37 9.44 7.81 -7.78
CA ASN A 37 8.88 8.15 -9.09
C ASN A 37 7.37 7.92 -9.26
N ALA A 38 6.63 7.69 -8.18
CA ALA A 38 5.19 7.47 -8.25
C ALA A 38 4.47 8.75 -8.69
N ILE A 39 3.58 8.61 -9.67
CA ILE A 39 2.71 9.68 -10.16
C ILE A 39 1.36 9.55 -9.44
N ILE A 40 0.99 10.56 -8.68
CA ILE A 40 -0.26 10.62 -7.92
C ILE A 40 -1.02 11.91 -8.20
N LYS A 41 -2.30 11.96 -7.83
CA LYS A 41 -3.10 13.18 -7.93
C LYS A 41 -2.46 14.29 -7.09
N ASN A 42 -2.39 15.51 -7.64
CA ASN A 42 -1.86 16.69 -6.96
C ASN A 42 -2.87 17.23 -5.93
N THR A 43 -3.24 16.40 -4.95
CA THR A 43 -4.09 16.81 -3.83
C THR A 43 -3.36 16.56 -2.52
N LYS A 44 -3.54 17.45 -1.54
CA LYS A 44 -2.93 17.32 -0.20
C LYS A 44 -3.20 15.96 0.42
N ARG A 45 -4.43 15.42 0.27
CA ARG A 45 -4.82 14.10 0.78
C ARG A 45 -4.00 12.97 0.15
N CYS A 46 -3.87 12.96 -1.18
CA CYS A 46 -3.10 11.94 -1.89
C CYS A 46 -1.61 12.01 -1.56
N ILE A 47 -1.01 13.21 -1.56
CA ILE A 47 0.41 13.41 -1.25
C ILE A 47 0.73 12.99 0.19
N SER A 48 -0.09 13.42 1.15
CA SER A 48 0.07 13.04 2.57
C SER A 48 -0.08 11.53 2.79
N SER A 49 -1.09 10.90 2.17
CA SER A 49 -1.26 9.44 2.27
C SER A 49 -0.10 8.68 1.65
N HIS A 50 0.41 9.15 0.50
CA HIS A 50 1.54 8.54 -0.18
C HIS A 50 2.81 8.62 0.67
N ARG A 51 3.06 9.73 1.37
CA ARG A 51 4.26 9.93 2.20
C ARG A 51 4.49 8.79 3.21
N LYS A 52 3.42 8.15 3.69
CA LYS A 52 3.49 7.04 4.65
C LYS A 52 4.32 5.87 4.15
N ILE A 53 4.40 5.64 2.84
CA ILE A 53 5.21 4.56 2.26
C ILE A 53 6.71 4.83 2.35
N HIS A 54 7.12 6.08 2.59
CA HIS A 54 8.52 6.46 2.77
C HIS A 54 8.99 6.35 4.21
N ASP A 55 8.06 6.21 5.15
CA ASP A 55 8.39 5.97 6.56
C ASP A 55 8.63 4.46 6.77
N PRO A 56 9.87 4.01 6.97
CA PRO A 56 10.18 2.60 7.19
C PRO A 56 9.50 2.03 8.44
N ASN A 57 9.19 2.89 9.41
CA ASN A 57 8.54 2.48 10.66
C ASN A 57 7.01 2.48 10.56
N SER A 58 6.45 2.88 9.41
CA SER A 58 5.02 2.88 9.23
C SER A 58 4.47 1.45 9.29
N ALA A 59 3.27 1.31 9.87
CA ALA A 59 2.56 0.03 9.89
C ALA A 59 2.41 -0.57 8.48
N TYR A 60 2.27 0.28 7.45
CA TYR A 60 2.21 -0.14 6.05
C TYR A 60 3.48 -0.88 5.63
N ASN A 61 4.66 -0.30 5.86
CA ASN A 61 5.93 -0.93 5.48
C ASN A 61 6.22 -2.18 6.32
N ARG A 62 5.94 -2.14 7.63
CA ARG A 62 6.08 -3.31 8.51
C ARG A 62 5.21 -4.48 8.07
N GLU A 63 3.99 -4.22 7.62
CA GLU A 63 3.06 -5.25 7.13
C GLU A 63 3.35 -5.69 5.68
N ALA A 64 4.11 -4.89 4.92
CA ALA A 64 4.52 -5.22 3.55
C ALA A 64 5.74 -6.16 3.49
N VAL A 65 6.46 -6.35 4.60
CA VAL A 65 7.60 -7.27 4.69
C VAL A 65 7.19 -8.66 4.26
N LYS A 66 7.96 -9.24 3.34
CA LYS A 66 7.72 -10.60 2.85
C LYS A 66 8.02 -11.62 3.93
N PHE A 67 7.17 -12.64 4.05
CA PHE A 67 7.47 -13.80 4.87
C PHE A 67 8.67 -14.57 4.28
N GLN A 68 9.40 -15.28 5.14
CA GLN A 68 10.53 -16.10 4.71
C GLN A 68 10.09 -17.20 3.73
N GLN A 69 8.90 -17.76 3.94
CA GLN A 69 8.23 -18.67 3.02
C GLN A 69 6.76 -18.26 2.87
N PRO A 70 6.16 -18.42 1.67
CA PRO A 70 4.74 -18.17 1.49
C PRO A 70 3.91 -19.09 2.39
N ILE A 71 2.92 -18.52 3.08
CA ILE A 71 2.02 -19.26 3.96
C ILE A 71 0.75 -19.59 3.16
N PRO A 72 0.32 -20.85 3.02
CA PRO A 72 -0.90 -21.17 2.29
C PRO A 72 -2.15 -20.70 3.04
N CYS A 73 -3.09 -20.06 2.33
CA CYS A 73 -4.39 -19.69 2.88
C CYS A 73 -5.19 -20.95 3.28
N ARG A 74 -5.64 -21.02 4.54
CA ARG A 74 -6.37 -22.15 5.12
C ARG A 74 -7.89 -21.96 5.16
N GLU A 75 -8.43 -20.93 4.50
CA GLU A 75 -9.89 -20.76 4.40
C GLU A 75 -10.51 -21.77 3.46
N ILE A 76 -11.77 -22.10 3.76
CA ILE A 76 -12.64 -22.86 2.87
C ILE A 76 -13.39 -21.87 1.99
N LYS A 77 -13.38 -22.12 0.68
CA LYS A 77 -14.14 -21.36 -0.31
C LYS A 77 -15.61 -21.78 -0.28
N ALA A 78 -16.48 -21.02 -0.94
CA ALA A 78 -17.91 -21.33 -1.04
C ALA A 78 -18.18 -22.70 -1.69
N ASP A 79 -17.27 -23.21 -2.52
CA ASP A 79 -17.34 -24.51 -3.19
C ASP A 79 -16.85 -25.68 -2.30
N GLY A 80 -16.54 -25.44 -1.03
CA GLY A 80 -16.05 -26.45 -0.09
C GLY A 80 -14.56 -26.79 -0.24
N THR A 81 -13.85 -26.17 -1.18
CA THR A 81 -12.41 -26.42 -1.39
C THR A 81 -11.54 -25.51 -0.52
N VAL A 82 -10.33 -25.99 -0.18
CA VAL A 82 -9.34 -25.17 0.52
C VAL A 82 -8.78 -24.12 -0.44
N CYS A 83 -8.64 -22.88 0.03
CA CYS A 83 -8.19 -21.76 -0.79
C CYS A 83 -6.76 -21.93 -1.30
N ASN A 84 -5.82 -22.31 -0.43
CA ASN A 84 -4.40 -22.58 -0.72
C ASN A 84 -3.63 -21.47 -1.46
N THR A 85 -4.19 -20.26 -1.56
CA THR A 85 -3.49 -19.13 -2.17
C THR A 85 -2.25 -18.78 -1.34
N PRO A 86 -1.07 -18.60 -1.96
CA PRO A 86 0.15 -18.27 -1.23
C PRO A 86 0.09 -16.85 -0.69
N LEU A 87 0.12 -16.72 0.64
CA LEU A 87 0.19 -15.46 1.36
C LEU A 87 1.66 -15.09 1.55
N THR A 88 2.06 -13.96 0.98
CA THR A 88 3.47 -13.55 0.89
C THR A 88 3.87 -12.47 1.89
N SER A 89 2.90 -11.78 2.49
CA SER A 89 3.09 -10.75 3.53
C SER A 89 1.78 -10.48 4.26
N LYS A 90 1.81 -9.78 5.40
CA LYS A 90 0.60 -9.36 6.14
C LYS A 90 -0.32 -8.50 5.29
N GLN A 91 0.24 -7.57 4.52
CA GLN A 91 -0.52 -6.72 3.62
C GLN A 91 -1.15 -7.53 2.47
N ASN A 92 -0.42 -8.48 1.90
CA ASN A 92 -0.97 -9.37 0.88
C ASN A 92 -2.10 -10.24 1.45
N MET A 93 -1.96 -10.71 2.69
CA MET A 93 -2.98 -11.46 3.42
C MET A 93 -4.26 -10.65 3.62
N LEU A 94 -4.17 -9.40 4.12
CA LEU A 94 -5.33 -8.52 4.27
C LEU A 94 -6.05 -8.27 2.94
N ARG A 95 -5.29 -8.01 1.87
CA ARG A 95 -5.85 -7.80 0.53
C ARG A 95 -6.56 -9.05 0.02
N HIS A 96 -5.96 -10.22 0.19
CA HIS A 96 -6.55 -11.49 -0.22
C HIS A 96 -7.85 -11.77 0.52
N TYR A 97 -7.82 -11.69 1.85
CA TYR A 97 -8.98 -11.94 2.70
C TYR A 97 -10.13 -10.95 2.46
N GLY A 98 -9.83 -9.66 2.27
CA GLY A 98 -10.86 -8.67 1.95
C GLY A 98 -11.50 -8.89 0.57
N SER A 99 -10.77 -9.47 -0.38
CA SER A 99 -11.27 -9.72 -1.74
C SER A 99 -11.94 -11.09 -1.92
N GLN A 100 -11.46 -12.13 -1.24
CA GLN A 100 -11.83 -13.53 -1.50
C GLN A 100 -12.63 -14.16 -0.37
N HIS A 101 -12.56 -13.60 0.84
CA HIS A 101 -13.18 -14.15 2.05
C HIS A 101 -14.04 -13.14 2.81
N GLY A 102 -14.30 -11.96 2.21
CA GLY A 102 -15.17 -10.94 2.79
C GLY A 102 -14.71 -10.37 4.14
N HIS A 103 -13.43 -10.57 4.51
CA HIS A 103 -12.92 -10.17 5.82
C HIS A 103 -12.96 -8.65 6.00
N ARG A 104 -13.68 -8.17 7.02
CA ARG A 104 -13.85 -6.75 7.31
C ARG A 104 -13.49 -6.44 8.76
N GLY A 105 -12.34 -5.79 8.93
CA GLY A 105 -11.84 -5.41 10.26
C GLY A 105 -11.34 -6.62 11.04
N GLN A 106 -10.54 -6.40 12.09
CA GLN A 106 -9.81 -7.43 12.84
C GLN A 106 -8.59 -8.03 12.13
N LYS A 107 -7.66 -7.17 11.71
CA LYS A 107 -6.35 -7.62 11.20
C LYS A 107 -5.55 -8.44 12.22
N ALA A 108 -5.64 -8.11 13.51
CA ALA A 108 -4.89 -8.79 14.57
C ALA A 108 -5.32 -10.26 14.72
N THR A 109 -6.63 -10.54 14.67
CA THR A 109 -7.18 -11.90 14.69
C THR A 109 -6.70 -12.72 13.50
N LEU A 110 -6.72 -12.11 12.30
CA LEU A 110 -6.25 -12.75 11.09
C LEU A 110 -4.75 -13.09 11.17
N PHE A 111 -3.93 -12.14 11.65
CA PHE A 111 -2.50 -12.36 11.84
C PHE A 111 -2.22 -13.42 12.90
N GLY A 112 -2.95 -13.42 14.00
CA GLY A 112 -2.87 -14.45 15.05
C GLY A 112 -3.16 -15.85 14.53
N LYS A 113 -4.13 -16.03 13.63
CA LYS A 113 -4.46 -17.32 12.98
C LYS A 113 -3.25 -17.95 12.27
N TYR A 114 -2.33 -17.12 11.77
CA TYR A 114 -1.14 -17.55 11.05
C TYR A 114 0.15 -17.39 11.85
N GLY A 115 0.08 -16.92 13.10
CA GLY A 115 1.25 -16.69 13.96
C GLY A 115 2.19 -15.60 13.46
N VAL A 116 1.68 -14.60 12.71
CA VAL A 116 2.50 -13.55 12.07
C VAL A 116 2.43 -12.19 12.73
#